data_AF-A0A939WG69-F1
#
_entry.id   AF-A0A939WG69-F1
#
_cell.length_a   1.000
_cell.length_b   1.000
_cell.length_c   1.000
_cell.angle_alpha   90.00
_cell.angle_beta   90.00
_cell.angle_gamma   90.00
#
_symmetry.space_group_name_H-M   'P 1'
#
loop_
_entity.id
_entity.type
_entity.pdbx_description
1 polymer ?
#
loop_
_entity_poly.entity_id
_entity_poly.type
_entity_poly.pdbx_seq_one_letter_code
_entity_poly.pdbx_strand_id
1 'polypeptide(L)' 'CRIFIMTLSPVNKTGPHLQFLAEVSLLFKSAEKRKEILNTTDKAQVIKILTE' A
#
# COMPACT_ATOMS: atom_id res chain seq x y z
N CYS A 1 -1.32 -14.33 5.58
CA CYS A 1 -0.74 -13.00 5.30
C CYS A 1 0.20 -13.10 4.10
N ARG A 2 0.02 -12.34 3.01
CA ARG A 2 0.88 -12.40 1.80
C ARG A 2 1.46 -11.03 1.36
N ILE A 3 0.99 -9.93 1.92
CA ILE A 3 1.36 -8.58 1.50
C ILE A 3 2.01 -7.89 2.70
N PHE A 4 3.19 -7.30 2.47
CA PHE A 4 3.95 -6.55 3.47
C PHE A 4 4.16 -5.13 2.97
N ILE A 5 3.91 -4.15 3.83
CA ILE A 5 4.07 -2.72 3.53
C ILE A 5 5.13 -2.18 4.47
N MET A 6 6.14 -1.54 3.90
CA MET A 6 7.21 -0.88 4.65
C MET A 6 7.39 0.53 4.13
N THR A 7 7.46 1.47 5.06
CA THR A 7 7.87 2.84 4.79
C THR A 7 9.20 3.10 5.49
N LEU A 8 10.09 3.80 4.79
CA LEU A 8 11.35 4.28 5.35
C LEU A 8 11.25 5.80 5.46
N SER A 9 11.68 6.36 6.59
CA SER A 9 11.57 7.79 6.86
C SER A 9 12.74 8.31 7.69
N PRO A 10 13.14 9.57 7.50
CA PRO A 10 14.14 10.20 8.36
C PRO A 10 13.69 10.24 9.81
N VAL A 11 14.64 10.08 10.73
CA VAL A 11 14.40 10.02 12.19
C VAL A 11 13.60 11.22 12.70
N ASN A 12 13.77 12.39 12.09
CA ASN A 12 13.19 13.66 12.55
C ASN A 12 11.88 14.06 11.84
N LYS A 13 11.24 13.15 11.07
CA LYS A 13 9.97 13.43 10.37
C LYS A 13 8.95 12.31 10.61
N THR A 14 8.23 12.39 11.73
CA THR A 14 7.26 11.37 12.18
C THR A 14 5.84 11.49 11.64
N GLY A 15 5.46 12.62 11.05
CA GLY A 15 4.08 12.83 10.56
C GLY A 15 3.74 12.12 9.24
N PRO A 16 4.45 12.42 8.14
CA PRO A 16 4.02 12.01 6.79
C PRO A 16 3.95 10.50 6.58
N HIS A 17 4.83 9.72 7.21
CA HIS A 17 4.86 8.27 7.01
C HIS A 17 3.74 7.53 7.76
N LEU A 18 3.31 8.05 8.91
CA LEU A 18 2.15 7.51 9.62
C LEU A 18 0.86 7.80 8.85
N GLN A 19 0.73 8.99 8.26
CA GLN A 19 -0.38 9.33 7.36
C GLN A 19 -0.40 8.39 6.15
N PHE A 20 0.74 8.22 5.47
CA PHE A 20 0.82 7.30 4.34
C PHE A 20 0.48 5.86 4.72
N LEU A 21 0.98 5.36 5.87
CA LEU A 21 0.64 4.02 6.34
C LEU A 21 -0.85 3.85 6.63
N ALA A 22 -1.51 4.87 7.20
CA ALA A 22 -2.94 4.85 7.45
C ALA A 22 -3.74 4.82 6.13
N GLU A 23 -3.40 5.70 5.19
CA GLU A 23 -4.04 5.78 3.87
C GLU A 23 -3.88 4.49 3.10
N VAL A 24 -2.65 3.98 2.99
CA VAL A 24 -2.39 2.74 2.27
C VAL A 24 -3.10 1.57 2.92
N SER A 25 -3.14 1.49 4.26
CA SER A 25 -3.88 0.43 4.97
C SER A 25 -5.39 0.45 4.69
N LEU A 26 -5.99 1.61 4.47
CA LEU A 26 -7.41 1.72 4.11
C LEU A 26 -7.69 1.13 2.72
N LEU A 27 -6.79 1.32 1.77
CA LEU A 27 -6.90 0.78 0.40
C LEU A 27 -6.95 -0.76 0.39
N PHE A 28 -6.34 -1.40 1.39
CA PHE A 28 -6.32 -2.85 1.58
C PHE A 28 -7.56 -3.44 2.29
N LYS A 29 -8.56 -2.61 2.64
CA LYS A 29 -9.84 -3.11 3.20
C LYS A 29 -10.71 -3.83 2.16
N SER A 30 -10.48 -3.64 0.86
CA SER A 30 -11.15 -4.42 -0.19
C SER A 30 -10.46 -5.78 -0.40
N ALA A 31 -11.24 -6.86 -0.34
CA ALA A 31 -10.73 -8.21 -0.61
C ALA A 31 -10.40 -8.41 -2.09
N GLU A 32 -11.14 -7.73 -2.97
CA GLU A 32 -11.03 -7.74 -4.42
C GLU A 32 -9.70 -7.11 -4.84
N LYS A 33 -9.43 -5.87 -4.39
CA LYS A 33 -8.16 -5.17 -4.65
C LYS A 33 -6.96 -5.99 -4.16
N ARG A 34 -7.06 -6.66 -3.00
CA ARG A 34 -6.01 -7.57 -2.51
C ARG A 34 -5.75 -8.73 -3.47
N LYS A 35 -6.80 -9.35 -4.01
CA LYS A 35 -6.67 -10.47 -4.94
C LYS A 35 -6.03 -10.03 -6.25
N GLU A 36 -6.39 -8.85 -6.75
CA GLU A 36 -5.78 -8.26 -7.95
C GLU A 36 -4.29 -7.97 -7.74
N ILE A 37 -3.92 -7.35 -6.60
CA ILE A 37 -2.52 -7.10 -6.24
C ILE A 37 -1.72 -8.40 -6.15
N LEU A 38 -2.32 -9.50 -5.67
CA LEU A 38 -1.65 -10.79 -5.55
C LEU A 38 -1.50 -11.54 -6.89
N ASN A 39 -2.31 -11.19 -7.90
CA ASN A 39 -2.30 -11.86 -9.20
C ASN A 39 -1.50 -11.09 -10.25
N THR A 40 -1.33 -9.78 -10.08
CA THR A 40 -0.54 -8.98 -11.01
C THR A 40 0.96 -9.25 -10.84
N THR A 41 1.66 -9.30 -11.98
CA THR A 41 3.14 -9.31 -12.03
C THR A 41 3.72 -7.96 -12.45
N ASP A 42 2.86 -7.00 -12.82
CA ASP A 42 3.25 -5.67 -13.26
C ASP A 42 3.21 -4.67 -12.08
N LYS A 43 4.34 -4.01 -11.84
CA LYS A 43 4.49 -2.99 -10.81
C LYS A 43 3.58 -1.78 -11.05
N ALA A 44 3.37 -1.39 -12.32
CA ALA A 44 2.51 -0.27 -12.65
C ALA A 44 1.05 -0.57 -12.29
N GLN A 45 0.60 -1.80 -12.50
CA GLN A 45 -0.73 -2.25 -12.09
C GLN A 45 -0.92 -2.21 -10.57
N VAL A 46 0.10 -2.55 -9.78
CA VAL A 46 0.01 -2.43 -8.31
C VAL A 46 -0.30 -0.99 -7.91
N ILE A 47 0.39 0.00 -8.50
CA ILE A 47 0.13 1.42 -8.21
C ILE A 47 -1.29 1.78 -8.62
N LYS A 48 -1.71 1.38 -9.83
CA LYS A 48 -3.06 1.66 -10.34
C LYS A 48 -4.17 1.16 -9.40
N ILE A 49 -4.09 -0.10 -8.95
CA ILE A 49 -5.08 -0.71 -8.04
C ILE A 49 -5.14 0.01 -6.69
N LEU A 50 -4.04 0.62 -6.24
CA LEU A 50 -4.00 1.37 -4.99
C LEU A 50 -4.56 2.79 -5.14
N THR A 51 -4.46 3.41 -6.33
CA THR A 51 -4.88 4.81 -6.52
C THR A 51 -6.29 4.98 -7.08
N GLU A 52 -6.84 3.96 -7.74
CA GLU A 52 -8.23 3.88 -8.24
C GLU A 52 -9.02 2.93 -7.34
#